data_AF-A0A953D155-F1
#
_entry.id   AF-A0A953D155-F1
#
_cell.length_a   1.000
_cell.length_b   1.000
_cell.length_c   1.000
_cell.angle_alpha   90.00
_cell.angle_beta   90.00
_cell.angle_gamma   90.00
#
_symmetry.space_group_name_H-M   'P 1'
#
loop_
_entity.id
_entity.type
_entity.pdbx_description
1 polymer ?
#
loop_
_entity_poly.entity_id
_entity_poly.type
_entity_poly.pdbx_seq_one_letter_code
_entity_poly.pdbx_strand_id
1 'polypeptide(L)'
;MNAPDNFDAKPAAPEDQHKLIGLRLNRRLGDGPPDADARRALTEMARYRTRAPKGVFAYPDHDAMEADRFKWQVEAIVDVVTRAKA
;
A
#
# COMPACT_ATOMS: atom_id res chain seq x y z
N MET A 1 20.94 -29.77 -18.86
CA MET A 1 20.39 -28.41 -19.03
C MET A 1 19.09 -28.33 -18.23
N ASN A 2 18.87 -27.49 -17.23
CA ASN A 2 19.69 -26.81 -16.22
C ASN A 2 18.66 -26.33 -15.17
N ALA A 3 18.77 -26.78 -13.93
CA ALA A 3 18.31 -26.01 -12.79
C ALA A 3 19.31 -26.33 -11.67
N PRO A 4 20.15 -25.37 -11.22
CA PRO A 4 20.94 -25.59 -10.03
C PRO A 4 20.01 -25.54 -8.82
N ASP A 5 20.07 -26.63 -8.05
CA ASP A 5 19.59 -26.74 -6.67
C ASP A 5 20.20 -25.64 -5.82
N ASN A 6 19.46 -24.55 -5.63
CA ASN A 6 19.90 -23.41 -4.85
C ASN A 6 19.57 -23.65 -3.36
N PHE A 7 20.25 -24.63 -2.75
CA PHE A 7 20.16 -24.94 -1.32
C PHE A 7 21.28 -24.30 -0.48
N ASP A 8 22.17 -23.50 -1.09
CA ASP A 8 23.16 -22.69 -0.38
C ASP A 8 22.59 -21.35 0.11
N ALA A 9 21.44 -21.40 0.79
CA ALA A 9 20.91 -20.24 1.49
C ALA A 9 21.74 -20.02 2.78
N LYS A 10 22.74 -19.14 2.70
CA LYS A 10 23.33 -18.48 3.87
C LYS A 10 22.19 -18.07 4.82
N PRO A 11 22.23 -18.39 6.13
CA PRO A 11 21.19 -17.92 7.03
C PRO A 11 21.19 -16.39 6.98
N ALA A 12 20.08 -15.81 6.53
CA ALA A 12 19.88 -14.38 6.50
C ALA A 12 20.13 -13.85 7.92
N ALA A 13 20.97 -12.81 8.03
CA ALA A 13 21.20 -12.14 9.30
C ALA A 13 19.85 -11.65 9.86
N PRO A 14 19.67 -11.59 11.19
CA PRO A 14 18.37 -11.25 11.79
C PRO A 14 17.79 -9.91 11.30
N GLU A 15 18.62 -9.01 10.80
CA GLU A 15 18.24 -7.75 10.14
C GLU A 15 17.50 -7.90 8.79
N ASP A 16 17.54 -9.05 8.11
CA ASP A 16 16.97 -9.29 6.77
C ASP A 16 15.62 -10.03 6.78
N GLN A 17 14.97 -10.16 7.94
CA GLN A 17 13.68 -10.83 8.05
C GLN A 17 12.53 -9.98 7.50
N HIS A 18 12.35 -10.01 6.18
CA HIS A 18 11.13 -9.51 5.56
C HIS A 18 9.93 -10.35 6.03
N LYS A 19 9.08 -9.78 6.89
CA LYS A 19 7.82 -10.40 7.28
C LYS A 19 6.94 -10.56 6.04
N LEU A 20 6.71 -11.80 5.61
CA LEU A 20 5.84 -12.08 4.47
C LEU A 20 4.39 -11.74 4.87
N ILE A 21 3.89 -10.57 4.45
CA ILE A 21 2.52 -10.14 4.74
C ILE A 21 1.58 -10.72 3.66
N GLY A 22 1.29 -12.01 3.79
CA GLY A 22 0.26 -12.72 3.01
C GLY A 22 0.66 -13.10 1.57
N LEU A 23 0.24 -14.29 1.14
CA LEU A 23 0.37 -14.74 -0.25
C LEU A 23 -0.81 -14.19 -1.06
N ARG A 24 -0.55 -13.45 -2.15
CA ARG A 24 -1.61 -13.01 -3.08
C ARG A 24 -1.92 -14.14 -4.05
N LEU A 25 -3.15 -14.65 -4.03
CA LEU A 25 -3.62 -15.58 -5.04
C LEU A 25 -3.91 -14.80 -6.34
N ASN A 26 -3.10 -15.02 -7.37
CA ASN A 26 -3.37 -14.47 -8.70
C ASN A 26 -4.56 -15.19 -9.32
N ARG A 27 -5.72 -14.54 -9.34
CA ARG A 27 -6.88 -15.00 -10.12
C ARG A 27 -6.58 -14.81 -11.61
N ARG A 28 -6.87 -15.80 -12.45
CA ARG A 28 -6.66 -15.70 -13.89
C ARG A 28 -7.71 -14.77 -14.50
N LEU A 29 -7.32 -14.07 -15.56
CA LEU A 29 -8.23 -13.22 -16.31
C LEU A 29 -9.31 -14.11 -16.93
N GLY A 30 -10.57 -13.96 -16.50
CA GLY A 30 -11.70 -14.76 -16.98
C GLY A 30 -12.36 -15.67 -15.94
N ASP A 31 -11.84 -15.80 -14.72
CA ASP A 31 -12.38 -16.63 -13.63
C ASP A 31 -13.73 -16.15 -13.03
N GLY A 32 -14.49 -15.35 -13.79
CA GLY A 32 -15.78 -14.81 -13.39
C GLY A 32 -15.72 -13.59 -12.45
N PRO A 33 -16.90 -13.11 -12.00
CA PRO A 33 -17.00 -11.88 -11.20
C PRO A 33 -16.24 -11.97 -9.87
N PRO A 34 -15.76 -10.84 -9.32
CA PRO A 34 -15.05 -10.82 -8.04
C PRO A 34 -15.93 -11.39 -6.92
N ASP A 35 -15.31 -12.12 -5.99
CA ASP A 35 -16.02 -12.63 -4.80
C ASP A 35 -16.49 -11.48 -3.89
N ALA A 36 -17.27 -11.80 -2.85
CA ALA A 36 -17.86 -10.78 -1.99
C ALA A 36 -16.80 -9.94 -1.27
N ASP A 37 -15.70 -10.56 -0.82
CA ASP A 37 -14.63 -9.88 -0.11
C ASP A 37 -13.80 -8.99 -1.05
N ALA A 38 -13.50 -9.47 -2.25
CA ALA A 38 -12.87 -8.69 -3.30
C ALA A 38 -13.74 -7.50 -3.70
N ARG A 39 -15.07 -7.68 -3.83
CA ARG A 39 -15.98 -6.56 -4.09
C ARG A 39 -15.98 -5.55 -2.95
N ARG A 40 -15.95 -5.99 -1.70
CA ARG A 40 -15.84 -5.10 -0.53
C ARG A 40 -14.52 -4.33 -0.54
N ALA A 41 -13.40 -5.00 -0.78
CA ALA A 41 -12.08 -4.38 -0.87
C ALA A 41 -12.00 -3.39 -2.05
N LEU A 42 -12.53 -3.75 -3.22
CA LEU A 42 -12.61 -2.85 -4.38
C LEU A 42 -13.50 -1.63 -4.09
N THR A 43 -14.61 -1.82 -3.39
CA THR A 43 -15.49 -0.72 -2.96
C THR A 43 -14.78 0.19 -1.96
N GLU A 44 -14.03 -0.38 -1.03
CA GLU A 44 -13.21 0.36 -0.07
C GLU A 44 -12.11 1.16 -0.77
N MET A 45 -11.38 0.54 -1.70
CA MET A 45 -10.38 1.22 -2.53
C MET A 45 -10.99 2.32 -3.40
N ALA A 46 -12.16 2.09 -4.01
CA ALA A 46 -12.84 3.09 -4.82
C ALA A 46 -13.32 4.30 -3.97
N ARG A 47 -13.66 4.05 -2.70
CA ARG A 47 -13.99 5.09 -1.72
C ARG A 47 -12.75 5.73 -1.09
N TYR A 48 -11.57 5.15 -1.28
CA TYR A 48 -10.32 5.66 -0.75
C TYR A 48 -9.89 6.93 -1.50
N ARG A 49 -10.34 8.07 -0.97
CA ARG A 49 -9.87 9.38 -1.41
C ARG A 49 -8.49 9.62 -0.83
N THR A 50 -7.43 9.39 -1.61
CA THR A 50 -6.11 9.96 -1.34
C THR A 50 -6.26 11.48 -1.44
N ARG A 51 -6.41 12.15 -0.29
CA ARG A 51 -6.50 13.61 -0.24
C ARG A 51 -5.17 14.30 -0.38
N ALA A 52 -4.06 13.55 -0.28
CA ALA A 52 -2.81 14.00 -0.86
C ALA A 52 -3.04 14.13 -2.38
N PRO A 53 -2.98 15.36 -2.92
CA PRO A 53 -3.20 15.57 -4.33
C PRO A 53 -2.16 14.75 -5.11
N LYS A 54 -2.64 13.90 -6.02
CA LYS A 54 -1.77 13.11 -6.89
C LYS A 54 -1.27 14.05 -7.99
N GLY A 55 0.03 14.30 -8.05
CA GLY A 55 0.60 15.20 -9.04
C GLY A 55 2.09 15.46 -8.85
N VAL A 56 2.67 16.22 -9.77
CA VAL A 56 4.02 16.78 -9.65
C VAL A 56 3.87 18.17 -9.04
N PHE A 57 4.53 18.38 -7.89
CA PHE A 57 4.54 19.66 -7.20
C PHE A 57 5.95 20.25 -7.29
N ALA A 58 6.04 21.52 -7.66
CA ALA A 58 7.28 22.27 -7.64
C ALA A 58 7.26 23.19 -6.42
N TYR A 59 8.25 23.04 -5.53
CA TYR A 59 8.40 23.85 -4.33
C TYR A 59 9.65 24.72 -4.43
N PRO A 60 9.62 25.94 -3.86
CA PRO A 60 10.80 26.81 -3.82
C PRO A 60 11.89 26.26 -2.89
N ASP A 61 11.50 25.52 -1.86
CA ASP A 61 12.39 24.93 -0.86
C ASP A 61 11.78 23.65 -0.25
N HIS A 62 12.59 22.96 0.55
CA HIS A 62 12.19 21.72 1.21
C HIS A 62 11.14 21.94 2.31
N ASP A 63 11.18 23.06 3.00
CA ASP A 63 10.31 23.34 4.14
C ASP A 63 8.86 23.55 3.68
N ALA A 64 8.66 24.20 2.53
CA ALA A 64 7.36 24.34 1.88
C ALA A 64 6.77 22.97 1.50
N MET A 65 7.60 22.05 1.00
CA MET A 65 7.20 20.68 0.72
C MET A 65 6.81 19.93 2.00
N GLU A 66 7.59 20.05 3.07
CA GLU A 66 7.29 19.41 4.35
C GLU A 66 6.00 19.92 4.99
N ALA A 67 5.74 21.23 4.91
CA ALA A 67 4.53 21.84 5.44
C ALA A 67 3.28 21.27 4.76
N ASP A 68 3.28 21.15 3.42
CA ASP A 68 2.16 20.57 2.66
C ASP A 68 2.01 19.06 2.95
N ARG A 69 3.13 18.33 3.02
CA ARG A 69 3.12 16.91 3.40
C ARG A 69 2.53 16.70 4.79
N PHE A 70 2.94 17.53 5.76
CA PHE A 70 2.45 17.47 7.13
C PHE A 70 0.97 17.79 7.20
N LYS A 71 0.51 18.84 6.50
CA LYS A 71 -0.90 19.19 6.37
C LYS A 71 -1.73 18.01 5.90
N TRP A 72 -1.34 17.37 4.79
CA TRP A 72 -2.08 16.21 4.26
C TRP A 72 -2.09 15.02 5.21
N GLN A 73 -0.99 14.80 5.95
CA GLN A 73 -0.93 13.74 6.94
C GLN A 73 -1.88 13.99 8.11
N VAL A 74 -1.95 15.22 8.61
CA VAL A 74 -2.90 15.62 9.67
C VAL A 74 -4.34 15.45 9.19
N GLU A 75 -4.66 15.92 7.99
CA GLU A 75 -6.00 15.75 7.40
C GLU A 75 -6.40 14.27 7.29
N ALA A 76 -5.45 13.40 6.92
CA ALA A 76 -5.68 11.96 6.86
C ALA A 76 -5.97 11.35 8.25
N ILE A 77 -5.22 11.76 9.29
CA ILE A 77 -5.45 11.31 10.67
C ILE A 77 -6.83 11.75 11.15
N VAL A 78 -7.18 13.02 10.95
CA VAL A 78 -8.48 13.55 11.37
C VAL A 78 -9.63 12.79 10.70
N ASP A 79 -9.55 12.47 9.41
CA ASP A 79 -10.58 11.69 8.71
C ASP A 79 -10.72 10.27 9.29
N VAL A 80 -9.61 9.58 9.57
CA VAL A 80 -9.64 8.25 10.22
C VAL A 80 -10.34 8.32 11.57
N VAL A 81 -9.97 9.29 12.41
CA VAL A 81 -10.60 9.48 13.73
C VAL A 81 -12.09 9.81 13.59
N THR A 82 -12.45 10.66 12.63
CA THR A 82 -13.84 11.07 12.42
C THR A 82 -14.69 9.90 11.91
N ARG A 83 -14.18 9.08 10.99
CA ARG A 83 -14.85 7.86 10.50
C ARG A 83 -14.98 6.77 11.54
N ALA A 84 -14.02 6.67 12.46
CA ALA A 84 -14.08 5.70 13.55
C ALA A 84 -15.11 6.08 14.63
N LYS A 85 -15.48 7.36 14.71
CA LYS A 85 -16.45 7.89 15.68
C LYS A 85 -17.88 7.94 15.16
N ALA A 86 -18.07 7.84 13.84
CA ALA A 86 -19.36 7.86 13.15
C ALA A 86 -19.91 6.43 12.98
#